data_AF-A0A1G2Z2E9-F1
#
_entry.id   AF-A0A1G2Z2E9-F1
#
_cell.length_a   1.000
_cell.length_b   1.000
_cell.length_c   1.000
_cell.angle_alpha   90.00
_cell.angle_beta   90.00
_cell.angle_gamma   90.00
#
_symmetry.space_group_name_H-M   'P 1'
#
loop_
_entity.id
_entity.type
_entity.pdbx_description
1 polymer ?
#
loop_
_entity_poly.entity_id
_entity_poly.type
_entity_poly.pdbx_seq_one_letter_code
_entity_poly.pdbx_strand_id
1 'polypeptide(L)'
;MMQLARLIVSGAILAGVVAFATTSRAADQPKQTKEDIWQDEPAGPRQGWGRWGMSEEGINKVLEALRKRDPAKAKELDRLREKDLEKFRTGLRDAARPEMEQLARDYWEERRQKRNADFLEWLKTHYPAEEQSLAKVKDGDPQVYVKHFDHLMNQYGYIFDAFNSNPELGTVLKEDYALKRRNDELCRQLRKERSEARKQELGAELEKVVARRYDLIVRRKEIYYEQLLKRLDDLHKQVRESKGEIAKYKDERIKQENVRQRLETLTENKVKFNWD
;
A
#
# COMPACT_ATOMS: atom_id res chain seq x y z
N MET A 1 -9.09 37.67 46.99
CA MET A 1 -8.39 38.71 47.76
C MET A 1 -6.89 38.45 47.69
N MET A 2 -6.11 39.49 47.35
CA MET A 2 -4.64 39.68 47.41
C MET A 2 -3.79 38.79 46.48
N GLN A 3 -3.22 39.33 45.37
CA GLN A 3 -1.99 40.16 45.25
C GLN A 3 -0.70 39.33 45.53
N LEU A 4 0.37 39.31 44.74
CA LEU A 4 1.08 40.40 44.07
C LEU A 4 1.95 39.91 42.89
N ALA A 5 2.19 40.85 41.96
CA ALA A 5 3.21 40.85 40.93
C ALA A 5 4.66 40.83 41.48
N ARG A 6 5.62 40.42 40.64
CA ARG A 6 6.89 41.17 40.42
C ARG A 6 7.68 40.63 39.22
N LEU A 7 7.88 41.54 38.26
CA LEU A 7 8.93 41.60 37.24
C LEU A 7 10.26 41.94 37.91
N ILE A 8 11.39 41.36 37.47
CA ILE A 8 12.71 42.02 37.41
C ILE A 8 13.48 41.54 36.17
N VAL A 9 14.00 42.54 35.46
CA VAL A 9 14.88 42.53 34.27
C VAL A 9 16.34 42.65 34.73
N SER A 10 17.26 41.92 34.08
CA SER A 10 18.68 42.27 33.85
C SER A 10 19.40 41.01 33.33
N GLY A 11 20.08 40.96 32.18
CA GLY A 11 20.97 41.95 31.59
C GLY A 11 22.41 41.61 31.96
N ALA A 12 23.09 40.79 31.15
CA ALA A 12 24.55 40.64 31.19
C ALA A 12 25.09 40.32 29.79
N ILE A 13 25.75 41.34 29.24
CA ILE A 13 26.60 41.32 28.05
C ILE A 13 27.94 40.72 28.48
N LEU A 14 28.48 39.75 27.73
CA LEU A 14 29.90 39.45 27.79
C LEU A 14 30.42 39.04 26.41
N ALA A 15 31.44 39.78 26.00
CA ALA A 15 32.07 39.78 24.71
C ALA A 15 33.09 38.63 24.57
N GLY A 16 33.21 38.14 23.34
CA GLY A 16 34.47 37.82 22.67
C GLY A 16 35.26 36.59 23.13
N VAL A 17 35.23 35.54 22.30
CA VAL A 17 36.45 34.93 21.73
C VAL A 17 36.09 34.42 20.32
N VAL A 18 36.74 35.00 19.31
CA VAL A 18 36.76 34.48 17.94
C VAL A 18 37.85 33.40 17.89
N ALA A 19 37.45 32.15 17.71
CA ALA A 19 38.37 31.08 17.34
C ALA A 19 37.96 30.58 15.94
N PHE A 20 38.75 30.95 14.94
CA PHE A 20 38.70 30.40 13.58
C PHE A 20 39.20 28.94 13.64
N ALA A 21 38.28 27.99 13.72
CA ALA A 21 38.55 26.59 13.39
C ALA A 21 38.01 26.32 11.99
N THR A 22 38.89 26.32 11.01
CA THR A 22 38.62 25.85 9.64
C THR A 22 38.48 24.33 9.66
N THR A 23 37.33 23.84 10.11
CA THR A 23 36.90 22.47 9.76
C THR A 23 36.29 22.55 8.37
N SER A 24 37.01 22.01 7.39
CA SER A 24 36.51 21.70 6.06
C SER A 24 35.29 20.78 6.18
N ARG A 25 34.11 21.39 6.31
CA ARG A 25 32.83 20.72 6.16
C ARG A 25 32.72 20.38 4.68
N ALA A 26 33.03 19.14 4.35
CA ALA A 26 32.62 18.55 3.09
C ALA A 26 31.14 18.90 2.91
N ALA A 27 30.86 19.67 1.86
CA ALA A 27 29.51 20.00 1.49
C ALA A 27 28.82 18.68 1.19
N ASP A 28 27.98 18.22 2.12
CA ASP A 28 26.89 17.30 1.82
C ASP A 28 26.09 17.98 0.71
N GLN A 29 26.38 17.59 -0.54
CA GLN A 29 25.50 17.90 -1.65
C GLN A 29 24.16 17.27 -1.30
N PRO A 30 23.07 18.04 -1.18
CA PRO A 30 21.76 17.43 -1.09
C PRO A 30 21.59 16.64 -2.38
N LYS A 31 21.48 15.31 -2.27
CA LYS A 31 21.01 14.46 -3.36
C LYS A 31 19.70 15.08 -3.84
N GLN A 32 19.75 15.77 -4.98
CA GLN A 32 18.58 16.25 -5.67
C GLN A 32 17.74 15.02 -6.02
N THR A 33 16.68 14.80 -5.24
CA THR A 33 15.53 14.04 -5.70
C THR A 33 15.06 14.73 -6.98
N LYS A 34 15.26 14.07 -8.12
CA LYS A 34 14.77 14.48 -9.44
C LYS A 34 13.24 14.44 -9.46
N GLU A 35 12.61 15.39 -8.79
CA GLU A 35 11.22 15.73 -9.05
C GLU A 35 11.24 16.98 -9.92
N ASP A 36 11.05 16.77 -11.23
CA ASP A 36 10.94 17.86 -12.21
C ASP A 36 9.65 18.65 -11.92
N ILE A 37 9.80 19.87 -11.40
CA ILE A 37 8.69 20.78 -11.09
C ILE A 37 7.95 21.27 -12.34
N TRP A 38 8.52 21.08 -13.54
CA TRP A 38 7.96 21.55 -14.82
C TRP A 38 7.01 20.53 -15.48
N GLN A 39 6.45 19.57 -14.74
CA GLN A 39 5.41 18.69 -15.25
C GLN A 39 4.08 19.44 -15.35
N ASP A 40 3.67 19.75 -16.59
CA ASP A 40 2.47 20.56 -16.90
C ASP A 40 1.13 19.84 -16.58
N GLU A 41 1.13 18.51 -16.47
CA GLU A 41 -0.03 17.73 -16.02
C GLU A 41 0.29 17.05 -14.69
N PRO A 42 -0.60 17.12 -13.67
CA PRO A 42 -0.47 16.23 -12.53
C PRO A 42 -0.55 14.81 -13.09
N ALA A 43 0.49 14.01 -12.87
CA ALA A 43 0.41 12.58 -13.11
C ALA A 43 -0.75 12.05 -12.26
N GLY A 44 -1.94 11.97 -12.86
CA GLY A 44 -3.11 11.42 -12.20
C GLY A 44 -2.77 10.03 -11.68
N PRO A 45 -3.52 9.50 -10.71
CA PRO A 45 -3.29 8.14 -10.25
C PRO A 45 -3.54 7.20 -11.45
N ARG A 46 -2.47 6.86 -12.17
CA ARG A 46 -2.48 5.92 -13.30
C ARG A 46 -2.72 4.52 -12.74
N GLN A 47 -3.97 4.26 -12.35
CA GLN A 47 -4.51 2.95 -12.05
C GLN A 47 -4.50 2.15 -13.35
N GLY A 48 -3.49 1.31 -13.52
CA GLY A 48 -3.38 0.40 -14.65
C GLY A 48 -1.98 -0.14 -14.84
N TRP A 49 -0.95 0.67 -14.60
CA TRP A 49 0.45 0.31 -14.87
C TRP A 49 1.47 0.90 -13.89
N GLY A 50 1.13 1.95 -13.12
CA GLY A 50 2.13 2.78 -12.41
C GLY A 50 2.93 2.10 -11.29
N ARG A 51 2.46 0.99 -10.71
CA ARG A 51 3.15 0.32 -9.59
C ARG A 51 4.12 -0.79 -10.01
N TRP A 52 4.01 -1.29 -11.25
CA TRP A 52 4.86 -2.37 -11.79
C TRP A 52 5.61 -1.96 -13.06
N GLY A 53 4.97 -1.13 -13.89
CA GLY A 53 5.32 -0.93 -15.29
C GLY A 53 6.54 -0.08 -15.61
N MET A 54 7.19 0.54 -14.63
CA MET A 54 8.37 1.38 -14.86
C MET A 54 9.43 1.27 -13.75
N SER A 55 9.48 0.15 -13.01
CA SER A 55 10.69 -0.15 -12.26
C SER A 55 11.79 -0.55 -13.25
N GLU A 56 13.04 -0.22 -12.93
CA GLU A 56 14.21 -0.58 -13.73
C GLU A 56 14.28 -2.09 -14.02
N GLU A 57 13.96 -2.90 -13.02
CA GLU A 57 13.88 -4.36 -13.17
C GLU A 57 12.76 -4.80 -14.12
N GLY A 58 11.58 -4.18 -14.04
CA GLY A 58 10.45 -4.47 -14.92
C GLY A 58 10.75 -4.10 -16.38
N ILE A 59 11.37 -2.93 -16.60
CA ILE A 59 11.82 -2.48 -17.92
C ILE A 59 12.82 -3.49 -18.53
N ASN A 60 13.77 -3.97 -17.74
CA ASN A 60 14.75 -4.94 -18.21
C ASN A 60 14.11 -6.29 -18.56
N LYS A 61 13.16 -6.79 -17.74
CA LYS A 61 12.42 -8.04 -18.04
C LYS A 61 11.60 -7.92 -19.33
N VAL A 62 10.94 -6.78 -19.54
CA VAL A 62 10.18 -6.50 -20.76
C VAL A 62 11.11 -6.42 -21.98
N LEU A 63 12.25 -5.73 -21.87
CA LEU A 63 13.24 -5.65 -22.95
C LEU A 63 13.83 -7.02 -23.28
N GLU A 64 14.14 -7.86 -22.29
CA GLU A 64 14.61 -9.23 -22.50
C GLU A 64 13.57 -10.09 -23.23
N ALA A 65 12.30 -10.00 -22.83
CA ALA A 65 11.21 -10.68 -23.53
C ALA A 65 11.04 -10.14 -24.97
N LEU A 66 11.14 -8.83 -25.16
CA LEU A 66 11.09 -8.21 -26.48
C LEU A 66 12.28 -8.62 -27.35
N ARG A 67 13.50 -8.72 -26.81
CA ARG A 67 14.69 -9.19 -27.54
C ARG A 67 14.49 -10.58 -28.14
N LYS A 68 13.76 -11.45 -27.42
CA LYS A 68 13.43 -12.80 -27.90
C LYS A 68 12.43 -12.79 -29.05
N ARG A 69 11.50 -11.83 -29.08
CA ARG A 69 10.46 -11.72 -30.13
C ARG A 69 10.91 -10.87 -31.32
N ASP A 70 11.49 -9.71 -31.05
CA ASP A 70 12.00 -8.74 -32.03
C ASP A 70 13.32 -8.10 -31.52
N PRO A 71 14.47 -8.72 -31.85
CA PRO A 71 15.77 -8.22 -31.44
C PRO A 71 16.15 -6.90 -32.11
N ALA A 72 15.58 -6.58 -33.28
CA ALA A 72 15.87 -5.34 -33.98
C ALA A 72 15.21 -4.15 -33.28
N LYS A 73 13.93 -4.29 -32.91
CA LYS A 73 13.20 -3.26 -32.16
C LYS A 73 13.76 -3.08 -30.75
N ALA A 74 14.19 -4.16 -30.09
CA ALA A 74 14.85 -4.05 -28.79
C ALA A 74 16.16 -3.24 -28.85
N LYS A 75 17.00 -3.46 -29.88
CA LYS A 75 18.23 -2.66 -30.09
C LYS A 75 17.94 -1.18 -30.38
N GLU A 76 16.87 -0.88 -31.10
CA GLU A 76 16.40 0.50 -31.32
C GLU A 76 16.01 1.15 -29.99
N LEU A 77 15.27 0.43 -29.14
CA LEU A 77 14.87 0.90 -27.83
C LEU A 77 16.06 1.07 -26.87
N ASP A 78 17.06 0.19 -26.90
CA ASP A 78 18.30 0.36 -26.12
C ASP A 78 19.02 1.67 -26.47
N ARG A 79 19.08 2.01 -27.77
CA ARG A 79 19.64 3.29 -28.23
C ARG A 79 18.79 4.48 -27.82
N LEU A 80 17.47 4.34 -27.83
CA LEU A 80 16.55 5.38 -27.39
C LEU A 80 16.64 5.60 -25.88
N ARG A 81 16.90 4.56 -25.09
CA ARG A 81 17.04 4.64 -23.64
C ARG A 81 18.14 5.60 -23.20
N GLU A 82 19.24 5.65 -23.94
CA GLU A 82 20.39 6.54 -23.68
C GLU A 82 20.15 7.97 -24.20
N LYS A 83 19.39 8.12 -25.29
CA LYS A 83 19.24 9.40 -26.01
C LYS A 83 18.00 10.19 -25.61
N ASP A 84 16.87 9.52 -25.41
CA ASP A 84 15.57 10.15 -25.16
C ASP A 84 14.67 9.18 -24.37
N LEU A 85 14.66 9.38 -23.05
CA LEU A 85 13.95 8.51 -22.11
C LEU A 85 12.44 8.48 -22.35
N GLU A 86 11.85 9.58 -22.81
CA GLU A 86 10.40 9.66 -23.04
C GLU A 86 9.99 8.97 -24.33
N LYS A 87 10.79 9.11 -25.40
CA LYS A 87 10.61 8.31 -26.62
C LYS A 87 10.87 6.83 -26.38
N PHE A 88 11.86 6.49 -25.56
CA PHE A 88 12.09 5.12 -25.11
C PHE A 88 10.86 4.55 -24.40
N ARG A 89 10.32 5.26 -23.40
CA ARG A 89 9.14 4.79 -22.65
C ARG A 89 7.93 4.60 -23.55
N THR A 90 7.71 5.53 -24.47
CA THR A 90 6.58 5.46 -25.42
C THR A 90 6.77 4.31 -26.39
N GLY A 91 7.94 4.22 -27.03
CA GLY A 91 8.27 3.12 -27.95
C GLY A 91 8.26 1.76 -27.27
N LEU A 92 8.68 1.66 -26.01
CA LEU A 92 8.65 0.43 -25.23
C LEU A 92 7.21 0.01 -24.92
N ARG A 93 6.31 0.94 -24.57
CA ARG A 93 4.89 0.63 -24.36
C ARG A 93 4.23 0.11 -25.64
N ASP A 94 4.51 0.73 -26.77
CA ASP A 94 3.88 0.35 -28.03
C ASP A 94 4.45 -0.98 -28.56
N ALA A 95 5.77 -1.10 -28.56
CA ALA A 95 6.44 -2.29 -29.08
C ALA A 95 6.30 -3.49 -28.15
N ALA A 96 6.41 -3.33 -26.83
CA ALA A 96 6.46 -4.45 -25.89
C ALA A 96 5.14 -4.69 -25.13
N ARG A 97 4.01 -4.16 -25.63
CA ARG A 97 2.69 -4.32 -24.99
C ARG A 97 2.33 -5.78 -24.68
N PRO A 98 2.53 -6.76 -25.59
CA PRO A 98 2.19 -8.15 -25.29
C PRO A 98 3.03 -8.75 -24.14
N GLU A 99 4.34 -8.48 -24.12
CA GLU A 99 5.25 -8.93 -23.05
C GLU A 99 4.87 -8.30 -21.72
N MET A 100 4.56 -7.01 -21.77
CA MET A 100 4.04 -6.23 -20.66
C MET A 100 2.76 -6.84 -20.08
N GLU A 101 1.77 -7.14 -20.93
CA GLU A 101 0.51 -7.77 -20.51
C GLU A 101 0.74 -9.18 -19.93
N GLN A 102 1.65 -9.96 -20.51
CA GLN A 102 2.00 -11.29 -19.98
C GLN A 102 2.66 -11.21 -18.61
N LEU A 103 3.69 -10.37 -18.46
CA LEU A 103 4.38 -10.19 -17.17
C LEU A 103 3.44 -9.66 -16.09
N ALA A 104 2.50 -8.78 -16.44
CA ALA A 104 1.47 -8.34 -15.51
C ALA A 104 0.56 -9.50 -15.09
N ARG A 105 0.13 -10.36 -16.02
CA ARG A 105 -0.65 -11.57 -15.70
C ARG A 105 0.12 -12.50 -14.77
N ASP A 106 1.39 -12.79 -15.09
CA ASP A 106 2.27 -13.64 -14.30
C ASP A 106 2.45 -13.09 -12.89
N TYR A 107 2.69 -11.79 -12.74
CA TYR A 107 2.78 -11.14 -11.43
C TYR A 107 1.50 -11.29 -10.60
N TRP A 108 0.34 -11.05 -11.22
CA TRP A 108 -0.94 -11.23 -10.53
C TRP A 108 -1.20 -12.69 -10.18
N GLU A 109 -0.75 -13.61 -11.02
CA GLU A 109 -0.83 -15.05 -10.81
C GLU A 109 0.06 -15.52 -9.65
N GLU A 110 1.32 -15.10 -9.62
CA GLU A 110 2.24 -15.33 -8.50
C GLU A 110 1.69 -14.75 -7.19
N ARG A 111 1.17 -13.52 -7.23
CA ARG A 111 0.57 -12.88 -6.06
C ARG A 111 -0.66 -13.65 -5.57
N ARG A 112 -1.48 -14.15 -6.50
CA ARG A 112 -2.65 -14.99 -6.20
C ARG A 112 -2.22 -16.31 -5.59
N GLN A 113 -1.25 -17.00 -6.18
CA GLN A 113 -0.70 -18.26 -5.68
C GLN A 113 -0.11 -18.09 -4.28
N LYS A 114 0.68 -17.04 -4.07
CA LYS A 114 1.23 -16.70 -2.75
C LYS A 114 0.13 -16.47 -1.73
N ARG A 115 -0.86 -15.62 -2.05
CA ARG A 115 -2.01 -15.39 -1.16
C ARG A 115 -2.76 -16.68 -0.85
N ASN A 116 -2.94 -17.56 -1.84
CA ASN A 116 -3.61 -18.84 -1.65
C ASN A 116 -2.78 -19.76 -0.73
N ALA A 117 -1.47 -19.81 -0.89
CA ALA A 117 -0.58 -20.58 -0.01
C ALA A 117 -0.62 -20.05 1.43
N ASP A 118 -0.47 -18.73 1.62
CA ASP A 118 -0.55 -18.06 2.92
C ASP A 118 -1.91 -18.33 3.59
N PHE A 119 -3.00 -18.31 2.81
CA PHE A 119 -4.34 -18.63 3.30
C PHE A 119 -4.46 -20.08 3.77
N LEU A 120 -3.88 -21.05 3.07
CA LEU A 120 -3.91 -22.46 3.47
C LEU A 120 -3.13 -22.69 4.78
N GLU A 121 -1.98 -22.05 4.96
CA GLU A 121 -1.22 -22.13 6.22
C GLU A 121 -2.00 -21.50 7.38
N TRP A 122 -2.62 -20.36 7.14
CA TRP A 122 -3.50 -19.71 8.11
C TRP A 122 -4.71 -20.59 8.45
N LEU A 123 -5.34 -21.22 7.45
CA LEU A 123 -6.49 -22.11 7.63
C LEU A 123 -6.11 -23.33 8.47
N LYS A 124 -4.95 -23.95 8.22
CA LYS A 124 -4.42 -25.06 9.01
C LYS A 124 -4.29 -24.71 10.49
N THR A 125 -3.85 -23.49 10.78
CA THR A 125 -3.61 -23.02 12.15
C THR A 125 -4.91 -22.68 12.88
N HIS A 126 -5.86 -22.03 12.19
CA HIS A 126 -7.04 -21.47 12.84
C HIS A 126 -8.32 -22.27 12.67
N TYR A 127 -8.41 -23.09 11.62
CA TYR A 127 -9.57 -23.91 11.23
C TYR A 127 -9.11 -25.28 10.68
N PRO A 128 -8.40 -26.11 11.48
CA PRO A 128 -7.79 -27.36 11.00
C PRO A 128 -8.80 -28.36 10.43
N ALA A 129 -10.05 -28.37 10.92
CA ALA A 129 -11.10 -29.24 10.38
C ALA A 129 -11.45 -28.89 8.92
N GLU A 130 -11.46 -27.60 8.58
CA GLU A 130 -11.77 -27.13 7.23
C GLU A 130 -10.60 -27.39 6.27
N GLU A 131 -9.37 -27.22 6.75
CA GLU A 131 -8.16 -27.59 6.00
C GLU A 131 -8.15 -29.09 5.68
N GLN A 132 -8.46 -29.95 6.66
CA GLN A 132 -8.57 -31.39 6.44
C GLN A 132 -9.68 -31.75 5.45
N SER A 133 -10.83 -31.06 5.50
CA SER A 133 -11.89 -31.26 4.53
C SER A 133 -11.45 -30.87 3.12
N LEU A 134 -10.69 -29.79 2.98
CA LEU A 134 -10.12 -29.37 1.70
C LEU A 134 -9.05 -30.34 1.19
N ALA A 135 -8.19 -30.85 2.07
CA ALA A 135 -7.16 -31.83 1.73
C ALA A 135 -7.76 -33.13 1.17
N LYS A 136 -8.89 -33.59 1.72
CA LYS A 136 -9.60 -34.80 1.21
C LYS A 136 -10.11 -34.66 -0.22
N VAL A 137 -10.41 -33.42 -0.65
CA VAL A 137 -10.94 -33.13 -1.99
C VAL A 137 -9.81 -32.88 -3.00
N LYS A 138 -8.58 -32.65 -2.52
CA LYS A 138 -7.41 -32.28 -3.34
C LYS A 138 -6.99 -33.36 -4.32
N ASP A 139 -7.10 -34.63 -3.94
CA ASP A 139 -6.72 -35.77 -4.78
C ASP A 139 -7.84 -36.22 -5.74
N GLY A 140 -9.00 -35.56 -5.67
CA GLY A 140 -10.17 -35.83 -6.51
C GLY A 140 -10.24 -34.93 -7.75
N ASP A 141 -11.46 -34.52 -8.11
CA ASP A 141 -11.70 -33.61 -9.24
C ASP A 141 -11.15 -32.20 -8.95
N PRO A 142 -10.24 -31.64 -9.78
CA PRO A 142 -9.72 -30.29 -9.63
C PRO A 142 -10.81 -29.21 -9.55
N GLN A 143 -11.93 -29.37 -10.26
CA GLN A 143 -13.03 -28.40 -10.23
C GLN A 143 -13.74 -28.39 -8.88
N VAL A 144 -13.86 -29.55 -8.23
CA VAL A 144 -14.46 -29.65 -6.91
C VAL A 144 -13.53 -29.02 -5.87
N TYR A 145 -12.21 -29.23 -6.00
CA TYR A 145 -11.22 -28.56 -5.15
C TYR A 145 -11.32 -27.04 -5.26
N VAL A 146 -11.33 -26.49 -6.48
CA VAL A 146 -11.41 -25.03 -6.70
C VAL A 146 -12.68 -24.46 -6.07
N LYS A 147 -13.85 -25.09 -6.31
CA LYS A 147 -15.12 -24.63 -5.71
C LYS A 147 -15.08 -24.66 -4.18
N HIS A 148 -14.50 -25.70 -3.59
CA HIS A 148 -14.39 -25.81 -2.15
C HIS A 148 -13.41 -24.79 -1.57
N PHE A 149 -12.27 -24.56 -2.22
CA PHE A 149 -11.32 -23.51 -1.87
C PHE A 149 -11.98 -22.12 -1.94
N ASP A 150 -12.69 -21.82 -3.03
CA ASP A 150 -13.39 -20.54 -3.19
C ASP A 150 -14.47 -20.34 -2.13
N HIS A 151 -15.19 -21.39 -1.76
CA HIS A 151 -16.14 -21.34 -0.65
C HIS A 151 -15.46 -20.97 0.68
N LEU A 152 -14.32 -21.60 1.00
CA LEU A 152 -13.53 -21.29 2.19
C LEU A 152 -12.96 -19.86 2.15
N MET A 153 -12.48 -19.42 0.98
CA MET A 153 -12.01 -18.05 0.76
C MET A 153 -13.13 -17.02 0.97
N ASN A 154 -14.35 -17.30 0.49
CA ASN A 154 -15.50 -16.43 0.70
C ASN A 154 -15.91 -16.39 2.18
N GLN A 155 -15.81 -17.52 2.87
CA GLN A 155 -16.22 -17.65 4.27
C GLN A 155 -15.21 -17.05 5.25
N TYR A 156 -13.91 -17.25 5.01
CA TYR A 156 -12.85 -16.93 5.95
C TYR A 156 -11.87 -15.86 5.44
N GLY A 157 -11.89 -15.54 4.15
CA GLY A 157 -10.91 -14.64 3.52
C GLY A 157 -10.87 -13.24 4.15
N TYR A 158 -12.02 -12.69 4.55
CA TYR A 158 -12.05 -11.39 5.23
C TYR A 158 -11.39 -11.43 6.63
N ILE A 159 -11.45 -12.58 7.32
CA ILE A 159 -10.79 -12.78 8.62
C ILE A 159 -9.28 -12.93 8.40
N PHE A 160 -8.89 -13.70 7.37
CA PHE A 160 -7.49 -13.85 6.96
C PHE A 160 -6.86 -12.50 6.58
N ASP A 161 -7.52 -11.72 5.72
CA ASP A 161 -7.02 -10.40 5.32
C ASP A 161 -6.95 -9.44 6.53
N ALA A 162 -7.86 -9.58 7.50
CA ALA A 162 -7.78 -8.86 8.76
C ALA A 162 -6.56 -9.29 9.60
N PHE A 163 -6.28 -10.59 9.76
CA PHE A 163 -5.08 -11.05 10.49
C PHE A 163 -3.79 -10.49 9.89
N ASN A 164 -3.70 -10.43 8.55
CA ASN A 164 -2.52 -9.92 7.86
C ASN A 164 -2.31 -8.40 8.01
N SER A 165 -3.40 -7.64 8.19
CA SER A 165 -3.35 -6.17 8.29
C SER A 165 -3.38 -5.66 9.73
N ASN A 166 -4.13 -6.34 10.60
CA ASN A 166 -4.28 -6.08 12.02
C ASN A 166 -4.63 -7.40 12.75
N PRO A 167 -3.66 -8.07 13.40
CA PRO A 167 -3.87 -9.33 14.11
C PRO A 167 -4.96 -9.29 15.18
N GLU A 168 -5.15 -8.14 15.84
CA GLU A 168 -6.22 -7.96 16.82
C GLU A 168 -7.60 -8.00 16.15
N LEU A 169 -7.77 -7.28 15.04
CA LEU A 169 -9.01 -7.32 14.25
C LEU A 169 -9.30 -8.75 13.76
N GLY A 170 -8.27 -9.46 13.29
CA GLY A 170 -8.40 -10.87 12.91
C GLY A 170 -8.95 -11.73 14.05
N THR A 171 -8.44 -11.53 15.27
CA THR A 171 -8.90 -12.26 16.47
C THR A 171 -10.36 -11.93 16.82
N VAL A 172 -10.73 -10.65 16.79
CA VAL A 172 -12.12 -10.19 17.05
C VAL A 172 -13.09 -10.79 16.03
N LEU A 173 -12.73 -10.78 14.74
CA LEU A 173 -13.58 -11.32 13.67
C LEU A 173 -13.70 -12.84 13.74
N LYS A 174 -12.62 -13.55 14.10
CA LYS A 174 -12.65 -15.00 14.33
C LYS A 174 -13.63 -15.36 15.44
N GLU A 175 -13.61 -14.63 16.56
CA GLU A 175 -14.51 -14.86 17.68
C GLU A 175 -15.96 -14.54 17.31
N ASP A 176 -16.23 -13.38 16.68
CA ASP A 176 -17.58 -12.99 16.25
C ASP A 176 -18.15 -14.01 15.26
N TYR A 177 -17.32 -14.55 14.36
CA TYR A 177 -17.73 -15.61 13.44
C TYR A 177 -18.17 -16.89 14.16
N ALA A 178 -17.39 -17.35 15.16
CA ALA A 178 -17.75 -18.52 15.96
C ALA A 178 -19.05 -18.30 16.76
N LEU A 179 -19.20 -17.12 17.36
CA LEU A 179 -20.41 -16.74 18.10
C LEU A 179 -21.63 -16.60 17.19
N LYS A 180 -21.47 -16.11 15.97
CA LYS A 180 -22.56 -16.07 14.98
C LYS A 180 -23.08 -17.47 14.67
N ARG A 181 -22.18 -18.45 14.46
CA ARG A 181 -22.59 -19.85 14.27
C ARG A 181 -23.31 -20.42 15.49
N ARG A 182 -22.82 -20.13 16.71
CA ARG A 182 -23.48 -20.56 17.96
C ARG A 182 -24.86 -19.92 18.11
N ASN A 183 -24.98 -18.63 17.84
CA ASN A 183 -26.25 -17.90 17.82
C ASN A 183 -27.26 -18.56 16.89
N ASP A 184 -26.85 -18.87 15.65
CA ASP A 184 -27.74 -19.49 14.65
C ASP A 184 -28.17 -20.91 15.06
N GLU A 185 -27.29 -21.68 15.71
CA GLU A 185 -27.62 -22.99 16.29
C GLU A 185 -28.61 -22.85 17.46
N LEU A 186 -28.36 -21.96 18.41
CA LEU A 186 -29.26 -21.72 19.54
C LEU A 186 -30.65 -21.27 19.08
N CYS A 187 -30.70 -20.40 18.06
CA CYS A 187 -31.96 -19.99 17.44
C CYS A 187 -32.70 -21.17 16.81
N ARG A 188 -31.98 -22.09 16.12
CA ARG A 188 -32.58 -23.31 15.55
C ARG A 188 -33.09 -24.26 16.62
N GLN A 189 -32.38 -24.41 17.73
CA GLN A 189 -32.79 -25.26 18.86
C GLN A 189 -34.03 -24.69 19.55
N LEU A 190 -34.03 -23.39 19.85
CA LEU A 190 -35.13 -22.70 20.53
C LEU A 190 -36.44 -22.77 19.73
N ARG A 191 -36.38 -22.70 18.40
CA ARG A 191 -37.55 -22.88 17.51
C ARG A 191 -38.15 -24.29 17.55
N LYS A 192 -37.34 -25.31 17.86
CA LYS A 192 -37.76 -26.73 17.87
C LYS A 192 -38.13 -27.22 19.27
N GLU A 193 -37.63 -26.54 20.30
CA GLU A 193 -37.81 -26.94 21.69
C GLU A 193 -39.27 -26.80 22.13
N ARG A 194 -39.77 -27.81 22.86
CA ARG A 194 -41.15 -27.85 23.38
C ARG A 194 -41.20 -27.61 24.89
N SER A 195 -40.11 -27.89 25.60
CA SER A 195 -40.00 -27.66 27.04
C SER A 195 -39.74 -26.19 27.35
N GLU A 196 -40.61 -25.56 28.14
CA GLU A 196 -40.43 -24.16 28.57
C GLU A 196 -39.18 -23.98 29.44
N ALA A 197 -38.89 -24.93 30.33
CA ALA A 197 -37.66 -24.88 31.13
C ALA A 197 -36.41 -24.89 30.23
N ARG A 198 -36.40 -25.74 29.21
CA ARG A 198 -35.27 -25.81 28.27
C ARG A 198 -35.19 -24.58 27.36
N LYS A 199 -36.31 -23.98 26.97
CA LYS A 199 -36.33 -22.69 26.26
C LYS A 199 -35.72 -21.57 27.08
N GLN A 200 -35.99 -21.51 28.38
CA GLN A 200 -35.38 -20.51 29.27
C GLN A 200 -33.86 -20.68 29.35
N GLU A 201 -33.37 -21.92 29.49
CA GLU A 201 -31.93 -22.21 29.48
C GLU A 201 -31.26 -21.79 28.15
N LEU A 202 -31.86 -22.17 27.02
CA LEU A 202 -31.37 -21.78 25.68
C LEU A 202 -31.43 -20.26 25.48
N GLY A 203 -32.46 -19.60 26.00
CA GLY A 203 -32.61 -18.14 25.98
C GLY A 203 -31.51 -17.43 26.75
N ALA A 204 -31.19 -17.90 27.96
CA ALA A 204 -30.10 -17.36 28.77
C ALA A 204 -28.72 -17.59 28.12
N GLU A 205 -28.52 -18.72 27.44
CA GLU A 205 -27.29 -18.93 26.66
C GLU A 205 -27.21 -18.00 25.45
N LEU A 206 -28.32 -17.83 24.74
CA LEU A 206 -28.41 -16.93 23.59
C LEU A 206 -28.13 -15.48 24.00
N GLU A 207 -28.65 -15.03 25.13
CA GLU A 207 -28.40 -13.70 25.68
C GLU A 207 -26.89 -13.47 25.90
N LYS A 208 -26.18 -14.42 26.52
CA LYS A 208 -24.73 -14.35 26.72
C LYS A 208 -23.96 -14.27 25.40
N VAL A 209 -24.36 -15.06 24.40
CA VAL A 209 -23.74 -15.04 23.07
C VAL A 209 -23.97 -13.67 22.39
N VAL A 210 -25.20 -13.15 22.44
CA VAL A 210 -25.54 -11.84 21.84
C VAL A 210 -24.80 -10.70 22.54
N ALA A 211 -24.73 -10.70 23.87
CA ALA A 211 -23.97 -9.71 24.65
C ALA A 211 -22.48 -9.72 24.25
N ARG A 212 -21.84 -10.89 24.19
CA ARG A 212 -20.45 -10.98 23.78
C ARG A 212 -20.22 -10.51 22.34
N ARG A 213 -21.14 -10.82 21.41
CA ARG A 213 -21.06 -10.31 20.03
C ARG A 213 -21.18 -8.79 19.97
N TYR A 214 -22.03 -8.21 20.81
CA TYR A 214 -22.12 -6.75 20.92
C TYR A 214 -20.78 -6.14 21.33
N ASP A 215 -20.12 -6.68 22.35
CA ASP A 215 -18.80 -6.22 22.78
C ASP A 215 -17.77 -6.29 21.65
N LEU A 216 -17.75 -7.38 20.88
CA LEU A 216 -16.85 -7.54 19.73
C LEU A 216 -17.16 -6.54 18.60
N ILE A 217 -18.44 -6.22 18.37
CA ILE A 217 -18.84 -5.18 17.40
C ILE A 217 -18.34 -3.80 17.84
N VAL A 218 -18.45 -3.49 19.14
CA VAL A 218 -17.89 -2.25 19.71
C VAL A 218 -16.38 -2.24 19.53
N ARG A 219 -15.67 -3.31 19.91
CA ARG A 219 -14.20 -3.39 19.75
C ARG A 219 -13.77 -3.24 18.29
N ARG A 220 -14.50 -3.82 17.34
CA ARG A 220 -14.25 -3.62 15.90
C ARG A 220 -14.35 -2.15 15.49
N LYS A 221 -15.31 -1.40 16.03
CA LYS A 221 -15.46 0.03 15.77
C LYS A 221 -14.31 0.83 16.39
N GLU A 222 -13.87 0.48 17.60
CA GLU A 222 -12.71 1.11 18.25
C GLU A 222 -11.43 0.90 17.43
N ILE A 223 -11.14 -0.32 17.00
CA ILE A 223 -9.98 -0.63 16.15
C ILE A 223 -10.02 0.20 14.85
N TYR A 224 -11.19 0.31 14.23
CA TYR A 224 -11.34 1.13 13.02
C TYR A 224 -11.09 2.62 13.30
N TYR A 225 -11.57 3.13 14.44
CA TYR A 225 -11.31 4.49 14.88
C TYR A 225 -9.81 4.73 15.12
N GLU A 226 -9.11 3.82 15.78
CA GLU A 226 -7.66 3.89 15.99
C GLU A 226 -6.89 3.93 14.65
N GLN A 227 -7.30 3.11 13.67
CA GLN A 227 -6.72 3.12 12.32
C GLN A 227 -6.96 4.45 11.58
N LEU A 228 -8.14 5.04 11.73
CA LEU A 228 -8.44 6.36 11.16
C LEU A 228 -7.58 7.46 11.78
N LEU A 229 -7.39 7.44 13.10
CA LEU A 229 -6.50 8.38 13.78
C LEU A 229 -5.08 8.30 13.25
N LYS A 230 -4.54 7.08 13.10
CA LYS A 230 -3.21 6.87 12.52
C LYS A 230 -3.10 7.42 11.10
N ARG A 231 -4.09 7.11 10.25
CA ARG A 231 -4.13 7.62 8.86
C ARG A 231 -4.18 9.15 8.81
N LEU A 232 -4.93 9.77 9.73
CA LEU A 232 -5.02 11.22 9.83
C LEU A 232 -3.67 11.83 10.23
N ASP A 233 -2.93 11.20 11.14
CA ASP A 233 -1.57 11.64 11.50
C ASP A 233 -0.59 11.51 10.32
N ASP A 234 -0.61 10.36 9.62
CA ASP A 234 0.21 10.15 8.42
C ASP A 234 -0.11 11.20 7.33
N LEU A 235 -1.39 11.51 7.11
CA LEU A 235 -1.81 12.55 6.17
C LEU A 235 -1.38 13.94 6.61
N HIS A 236 -1.50 14.26 7.90
CA HIS A 236 -1.01 15.54 8.44
C HIS A 236 0.50 15.68 8.24
N LYS A 237 1.27 14.61 8.41
CA LYS A 237 2.69 14.59 8.13
C LYS A 237 2.97 14.87 6.65
N GLN A 238 2.29 14.16 5.74
CA GLN A 238 2.42 14.40 4.29
C GLN A 238 2.07 15.85 3.91
N VAL A 239 1.02 16.43 4.50
CA VAL A 239 0.65 17.83 4.25
C VAL A 239 1.73 18.79 4.74
N ARG A 240 2.35 18.51 5.90
CA ARG A 240 3.47 19.33 6.41
C ARG A 240 4.70 19.22 5.52
N GLU A 241 5.04 18.02 5.08
CA GLU A 241 6.15 17.76 4.15
C GLU A 241 5.93 18.49 2.83
N SER A 242 4.75 18.34 2.22
CA SER A 242 4.36 19.03 0.98
C SER A 242 4.37 20.55 1.13
N LYS A 243 3.89 21.10 2.27
CA LYS A 243 4.01 22.54 2.56
C LYS A 243 5.47 23.00 2.63
N GLY A 244 6.34 22.19 3.24
CA GLY A 244 7.77 22.46 3.31
C GLY A 244 8.43 22.44 1.92
N GLU A 245 8.06 21.48 1.07
CA GLU A 245 8.52 21.41 -0.32
C GLU A 245 8.08 22.64 -1.12
N ILE A 246 6.80 23.02 -1.04
CA ILE A 246 6.28 24.23 -1.68
C ILE A 246 7.05 25.47 -1.21
N ALA A 247 7.34 25.58 0.09
CA ALA A 247 8.10 26.70 0.63
C ALA A 247 9.54 26.75 0.05
N LYS A 248 10.20 25.60 -0.13
CA LYS A 248 11.50 25.52 -0.81
C LYS A 248 11.40 26.00 -2.26
N TYR A 249 10.40 25.57 -3.01
CA TYR A 249 10.23 25.98 -4.41
C TYR A 249 9.80 27.44 -4.58
N LYS A 250 9.32 28.10 -3.52
CA LYS A 250 9.07 29.54 -3.49
C LYS A 250 10.32 30.38 -3.23
N ASP A 251 11.45 29.78 -2.83
CA ASP A 251 12.71 30.51 -2.66
C ASP A 251 13.20 31.04 -4.02
N GLU A 252 13.49 32.34 -4.09
CA GLU A 252 13.86 33.00 -5.35
C GLU A 252 15.17 32.46 -5.95
N ARG A 253 16.12 32.00 -5.13
CA ARG A 253 17.37 31.41 -5.66
C ARG A 253 17.10 30.07 -6.29
N ILE A 254 16.30 29.23 -5.62
CA ILE A 254 15.89 27.91 -6.15
C ILE A 254 15.07 28.09 -7.44
N LYS A 255 14.16 29.07 -7.47
CA LYS A 255 13.39 29.41 -8.68
C LYS A 255 14.29 29.86 -9.83
N GLN A 256 15.24 30.76 -9.59
CA GLN A 256 16.16 31.23 -10.63
C GLN A 256 16.99 30.08 -11.21
N GLU A 257 17.50 29.20 -10.35
CA GLU A 257 18.25 28.01 -10.78
C GLU A 257 17.38 27.06 -11.60
N ASN A 258 16.16 26.74 -11.12
CA ASN A 258 15.23 25.87 -11.85
C ASN A 258 14.82 26.45 -13.21
N VAL A 259 14.61 27.77 -13.29
CA VAL A 259 14.29 28.47 -14.56
C VAL A 259 15.49 28.41 -15.50
N ARG A 260 16.70 28.65 -15.01
CA ARG A 260 17.93 28.56 -15.81
C ARG A 260 18.11 27.16 -16.39
N GLN A 261 18.01 26.12 -15.55
CA GLN A 261 18.12 24.72 -15.99
C GLN A 261 17.04 24.38 -17.03
N ARG A 262 15.82 24.89 -16.85
CA ARG A 262 14.74 24.71 -17.84
C ARG A 262 15.05 25.40 -19.16
N LEU A 263 15.57 26.63 -19.14
CA LEU A 263 15.98 27.36 -20.35
C LEU A 263 17.11 26.64 -21.09
N GLU A 264 18.13 26.16 -20.38
CA GLU A 264 19.21 25.33 -20.96
C GLU A 264 18.61 24.09 -21.64
N THR A 265 17.74 23.34 -20.95
CA THR A 265 17.05 22.15 -21.51
C THR A 265 16.23 22.47 -22.77
N LEU A 266 15.49 23.60 -22.77
CA LEU A 266 14.67 24.02 -23.91
C LEU A 266 15.48 24.55 -25.10
N THR A 267 16.70 25.04 -24.87
CA THR A 267 17.54 25.66 -25.90
C THR A 267 18.62 24.74 -26.46
N GLU A 268 19.15 23.80 -25.67
CA GLU A 268 20.16 22.82 -26.10
C GLU A 268 19.57 21.70 -26.98
N ASN A 269 18.26 21.43 -26.90
CA ASN A 269 17.57 20.41 -27.70
C ASN A 269 17.17 20.86 -29.13
N LYS A 270 17.70 21.97 -29.65
CA LYS A 270 17.54 22.33 -31.07
C LYS A 270 18.50 21.50 -31.94
N VAL A 271 18.20 20.21 -32.10
CA VAL A 271 18.60 19.53 -33.34
C VAL A 271 17.92 20.30 -34.47
N LYS A 272 18.71 21.00 -35.29
CA LYS A 272 18.24 21.68 -36.49
C LYS A 272 17.44 20.68 -37.32
N PHE A 273 16.12 20.85 -37.36
CA PHE A 273 15.28 20.13 -38.29
C PHE A 273 15.65 20.63 -39.69
N ASN A 274 16.41 19.83 -40.44
CA ASN A 274 16.82 20.15 -41.79
C ASN A 274 15.71 19.69 -42.75
N TRP A 275 15.17 20.60 -43.55
CA TRP A 275 14.13 20.33 -44.56
C TRP A 275 14.73 19.99 -45.94
N ASP A 276 16.03 19.69 -46.02
CA ASP A 276 16.71 19.34 -47.27
C ASP A 276 16.49 17.88 -47.67
#